data_AF-A0A2U3LU15-F1
#
_entry.id   AF-A0A2U3LU15-F1
#
_cell.length_a   1.000
_cell.length_b   1.000
_cell.length_c   1.000
_cell.angle_alpha   90.00
_cell.angle_beta   90.00
_cell.angle_gamma   90.00
#
_symmetry.space_group_name_H-M   'P 1'
#
loop_
_entity.id
_entity.type
_entity.pdbx_description
1 polymer ?
#
loop_
_entity_poly.entity_id
_entity_poly.type
_entity_poly.pdbx_seq_one_letter_code
_entity_poly.pdbx_strand_id
1 'polypeptide(L)' 'MQRFMAELSSPIDKVEFEKSWQSDLALKKEPKVEFVFLGQRVSAVVHSECATPWPSAGFHHAFSLAIRRLDRVCNIRWL' A
#
# COMPACT_ATOMS: atom_id res chain seq x y z
N MET A 1 -10.95 9.98 -5.95
CA MET A 1 -10.51 8.92 -5.01
C MET A 1 -10.40 7.61 -5.75
N GLN A 2 -9.31 6.88 -5.56
CA GLN A 2 -9.06 5.57 -6.17
C GLN A 2 -8.84 4.54 -5.07
N ARG A 3 -9.41 3.34 -5.22
CA ARG A 3 -9.33 2.28 -4.21
C ARG A 3 -8.58 1.08 -4.75
N PHE A 4 -7.69 0.53 -3.93
CA PHE A 4 -7.01 -0.73 -4.18
C PHE A 4 -7.31 -1.70 -3.05
N MET A 5 -7.47 -2.98 -3.39
CA MET A 5 -7.71 -4.03 -2.42
C MET A 5 -6.74 -5.17 -2.66
N ALA A 6 -6.25 -5.75 -1.57
CA ALA A 6 -5.36 -6.90 -1.61
C ALA A 6 -5.62 -7.84 -0.44
N GLU A 7 -5.24 -9.10 -0.65
CA GLU A 7 -5.11 -10.12 0.39
C GLU A 7 -3.63 -10.46 0.57
N LEU A 8 -3.21 -10.51 1.83
CA LEU A 8 -1.86 -10.87 2.28
C LEU A 8 -1.85 -12.33 2.76
N SER A 9 -0.75 -13.05 2.54
CA SER A 9 -0.61 -14.41 3.09
C SER A 9 -0.44 -14.44 4.61
N SER A 10 0.07 -13.35 5.19
CA SER A 10 0.31 -13.17 6.62
C SER A 10 -0.32 -11.84 7.09
N PRO A 11 -0.87 -11.76 8.32
CA PRO A 11 -1.30 -10.49 8.87
C PRO A 11 -0.09 -9.58 9.07
N ILE A 12 -0.25 -8.29 8.74
CA ILE A 12 0.78 -7.26 8.92
C ILE A 12 0.20 -6.18 9.84
N ASP A 13 1.01 -5.72 10.80
CA ASP A 13 0.63 -4.62 11.65
C ASP A 13 0.53 -3.32 10.83
N LYS A 14 -0.62 -2.63 10.96
CA LYS A 14 -0.89 -1.41 10.21
C LYS A 14 0.11 -0.31 10.53
N VAL A 15 0.48 -0.14 11.80
CA VAL A 15 1.34 0.96 12.24
C VAL A 15 2.77 0.73 11.73
N GLU A 16 3.26 -0.50 11.76
CA GLU A 16 4.53 -0.88 11.16
C GLU A 16 4.52 -0.71 9.64
N PHE A 17 3.42 -1.09 8.98
CA PHE A 17 3.25 -0.87 7.55
C PHE A 17 3.27 0.61 7.18
N GLU A 18 2.53 1.47 7.88
CA GLU A 18 2.50 2.91 7.59
C GLU A 18 3.87 3.56 7.80
N LYS A 19 4.64 3.12 8.81
CA LYS A 19 6.04 3.54 8.98
C LYS A 19 6.93 3.08 7.82
N SER A 20 6.78 1.82 7.40
CA SER A 20 7.51 1.26 6.25
C SER A 20 7.16 1.97 4.94
N TRP A 21 5.88 2.31 4.76
CA TRP A 21 5.39 3.09 3.63
C TRP A 21 6.02 4.49 3.61
N GLN A 22 5.98 5.22 4.71
CA GLN A 22 6.57 6.57 4.81
C GLN A 22 8.10 6.59 4.67
N SER A 23 8.77 5.46 4.89
CA SER A 23 10.23 5.37 4.73
C SER A 23 10.69 5.38 3.27
N ASP A 24 9.78 5.19 2.30
CA ASP A 24 10.15 5.33 0.89
C ASP A 24 10.28 6.82 0.51
N LEU A 25 11.52 7.24 0.25
CA LEU A 25 11.81 8.60 -0.19
C LEU A 25 11.16 8.96 -1.53
N ALA A 26 10.77 7.97 -2.35
CA ALA A 26 10.06 8.16 -3.60
C ALA A 26 8.60 8.65 -3.41
N LEU A 27 7.98 8.35 -2.25
CA LEU A 27 6.60 8.70 -1.92
C LEU A 27 6.40 10.18 -1.55
N LYS A 28 7.46 10.98 -1.41
CA LYS A 28 7.41 12.37 -0.91
C LYS A 28 6.60 13.36 -1.77
N LYS A 29 6.24 13.00 -3.00
CA LYS A 29 5.40 13.80 -3.90
C LYS A 29 4.08 13.12 -4.27
N GLU A 30 3.81 11.94 -3.71
CA GLU A 30 2.67 11.12 -4.11
C GLU A 30 1.42 11.45 -3.28
N PRO A 31 0.21 11.23 -3.85
CA PRO A 31 -1.06 11.56 -3.20
C PRO A 31 -1.23 10.88 -1.83
N LYS A 32 -1.97 11.51 -0.92
CA LYS A 32 -2.27 10.95 0.41
C LYS A 32 -2.94 9.59 0.26
N VAL A 33 -2.39 8.55 0.88
CA VAL A 33 -2.97 7.20 0.88
C VAL A 33 -3.40 6.82 2.29
N GLU A 34 -4.63 6.33 2.42
CA GLU A 34 -5.17 5.81 3.68
C GLU A 34 -5.30 4.30 3.60
N PHE A 35 -4.75 3.60 4.59
CA PHE A 35 -4.76 2.15 4.65
C PHE A 35 -5.69 1.62 5.75
N VAL A 36 -6.44 0.58 5.43
CA VAL A 36 -7.27 -0.18 6.36
C VAL A 36 -6.86 -1.64 6.26
N PHE A 37 -6.39 -2.19 7.38
CA PHE A 37 -6.02 -3.60 7.53
C PHE A 37 -7.09 -4.30 8.36
N LEU A 38 -7.61 -5.42 7.85
CA LEU A 38 -8.58 -6.30 8.51
C LEU A 38 -8.07 -7.74 8.38
N GLY A 39 -7.24 -8.15 9.35
CA GLY A 39 -6.51 -9.42 9.29
C GLY A 39 -5.56 -9.44 8.09
N GLN A 40 -5.84 -10.32 7.14
CA GLN A 40 -5.07 -10.47 5.90
C GLN A 40 -5.56 -9.55 4.77
N ARG A 41 -6.70 -8.87 4.93
CA ARG A 41 -7.22 -7.97 3.89
C ARG A 41 -6.73 -6.56 4.10
N VAL A 42 -6.32 -5.94 2.99
CA VAL A 42 -5.90 -4.54 2.96
C VAL A 42 -6.76 -3.79 1.95
N SER A 43 -7.22 -2.62 2.36
CA SER A 43 -7.85 -1.63 1.51
C SER A 43 -7.03 -0.36 1.57
N ALA A 44 -6.60 0.14 0.41
CA ALA A 44 -5.92 1.41 0.28
C ALA A 44 -6.82 2.40 -0.48
N VAL A 45 -6.98 3.59 0.07
CA VAL A 45 -7.71 4.70 -0.57
C VAL A 45 -6.71 5.78 -0.90
N VAL A 46 -6.49 6.00 -2.19
CA VAL A 46 -5.64 7.07 -2.71
C VAL A 46 -6.48 8.32 -2.91
N HIS A 47 -6.13 9.34 -2.14
CA HIS A 47 -6.66 10.70 -2.24
C HIS A 47 -5.76 11.51 -3.17
N SER A 48 -6.05 11.42 -4.47
CA SER A 48 -5.44 12.28 -5.49
C SER A 48 -6.35 13.47 -5.76
N GLU A 49 -5.83 14.68 -5.59
CA GLU A 49 -6.44 15.92 -6.10
C GLU A 49 -6.12 16.13 -7.58
N CYS A 50 -5.14 15.39 -8.13
CA CYS A 50 -4.78 15.45 -9.54
C CYS A 50 -5.79 14.68 -10.40
N ALA A 51 -6.07 15.23 -11.59
CA ALA A 51 -6.94 14.61 -12.59
C ALA A 51 -6.46 13.22 -13.04
N THR A 52 -5.16 12.92 -12.87
CA THR A 52 -4.56 11.65 -13.25
C THR A 52 -4.56 10.67 -12.07
N PRO A 53 -5.21 9.50 -12.19
CA PRO A 53 -5.15 8.45 -11.17
C PRO A 53 -3.74 7.88 -11.04
N TRP A 54 -3.41 7.30 -9.88
CA TRP A 54 -2.15 6.61 -9.70
C TRP A 54 -2.15 5.35 -10.57
N PRO A 55 -1.15 5.15 -11.45
CA PRO A 55 -1.00 3.90 -12.18
C PRO A 55 -0.98 2.69 -11.22
N SER A 56 -1.88 1.73 -11.46
CA SER A 56 -2.01 0.54 -10.60
C SER A 56 -0.70 -0.21 -10.43
N ALA A 57 0.08 -0.37 -11.51
CA ALA A 57 1.40 -1.00 -11.46
C ALA A 57 2.38 -0.27 -10.53
N GLY A 58 2.36 1.07 -10.53
CA GLY A 58 3.20 1.88 -9.65
C GLY A 58 2.78 1.71 -8.18
N PHE A 59 1.48 1.79 -7.91
CA PHE A 59 0.94 1.58 -6.57
C PHE A 59 1.25 0.15 -6.05
N HIS A 60 1.02 -0.88 -6.88
CA HIS A 60 1.32 -2.26 -6.52
C HIS A 60 2.80 -2.47 -6.20
N HIS A 61 3.68 -1.84 -6.97
CA HIS A 61 5.11 -1.90 -6.74
C HIS A 61 5.51 -1.25 -5.41
N ALA A 62 5.07 -0.01 -5.16
CA ALA A 62 5.34 0.71 -3.92
C ALA A 62 4.80 -0.07 -2.70
N PHE A 63 3.58 -0.60 -2.81
CA PHE A 63 2.96 -1.37 -1.73
C PHE A 63 3.75 -2.66 -1.46
N SER A 64 4.16 -3.36 -2.52
CA SER A 64 4.97 -4.57 -2.39
C SER A 64 6.32 -4.30 -1.75
N LEU A 65 6.96 -3.16 -2.05
CA LEU A 65 8.21 -2.76 -1.40
C LEU A 65 8.01 -2.50 0.10
N ALA A 66 6.95 -1.79 0.47
CA ALA A 66 6.64 -1.53 1.88
C ALA A 66 6.37 -2.81 2.67
N ILE A 67 5.62 -3.77 2.09
CA ILE A 67 5.40 -5.09 2.71
C ILE A 67 6.72 -5.86 2.83
N ARG A 68 7.53 -5.92 1.77
CA ARG A 68 8.80 -6.68 1.76
C ARG A 68 9.83 -6.20 2.78
N ARG A 69 9.76 -4.94 3.22
CA ARG A 69 10.60 -4.42 4.32
C ARG A 69 10.23 -5.02 5.67
N LEU A 70 8.97 -5.40 5.86
CA LEU A 70 8.46 -6.00 7.10
C LEU A 70 8.50 -7.53 7.03
N ASP A 71 8.00 -8.09 5.94
CA ASP A 71 7.93 -9.53 5.70
C ASP A 71 8.31 -9.82 4.24
N ARG A 72 9.51 -10.37 4.05
CA ARG A 72 10.07 -10.69 2.73
C ARG A 72 9.36 -11.85 2.03
N VAL A 73 8.62 -12.68 2.77
CA VAL A 73 7.95 -13.87 2.25
C VAL A 73 6.43 -13.69 2.17
N CYS A 74 5.90 -12.53 2.59
CA CYS A 74 4.49 -12.19 2.45
C CYS A 74 4.09 -12.08 0.98
N ASN A 75 3.14 -12.93 0.57
CA ASN A 75 2.55 -12.88 -0.76
C ASN A 75 1.38 -11.92 -0.77
N ILE A 76 1.26 -11.14 -1.84
CA ILE A 76 0.21 -10.13 -2.04
C ILE A 76 -0.63 -10.55 -3.24
N ARG A 77 -1.93 -10.71 -3.03
CA ARG A 77 -2.92 -10.99 -4.08
C ARG A 77 -3.81 -9.77 -4.25
N TRP A 78 -3.71 -9.10 -5.40
CA TRP A 78 -4.56 -7.97 -5.76
C TRP A 78 -5.98 -8.45 -6.17
N LEU A 79 -7.01 -7.69 -5.77
CA LEU A 79 -8.43 -7.96 -6.04
C LEU A 79 -9.01 -6.97 -7.05
#